data_AF-A0A349K3C4-F1
#
_entry.id   AF-A0A349K3C4-F1
#
_cell.length_a   1.000
_cell.length_b   1.000
_cell.length_c   1.000
_cell.angle_alpha   90.00
_cell.angle_beta   90.00
_cell.angle_gamma   90.00
#
_symmetry.space_group_name_H-M   'P 1'
#
loop_
_entity.id
_entity.type
_entity.pdbx_description
1 polymer ?
#
loop_
_entity_poly.entity_id
_entity_poly.type
_entity_poly.pdbx_seq_one_letter_code
_entity_poly.pdbx_strand_id
1 'polypeptide(L)'
;LPTLKLPYWVKLVREGYDVTAYHSPDGRRWRMLKVSAGRMRDEKVYVGLAVQVEKFNRLSEVVIDRVSINGEDTEEAEPMLPHVVLRAGSRLATDVLKANRTAFHLGGRWEGRTVTAPQVARLEFFQPLPAEVAALVQGDRAGLLLRSGDFSEGAFDSLSDGRLRLGSVLLGVREHSILDEADCLVLRKVAPEPA
;
A
#
# COMPACT_ATOMS: atom_id res chain seq x y z
N LEU A 1 7.12 -10.49 6.60
CA LEU A 1 7.01 -9.40 5.59
C LEU A 1 6.45 -10.04 4.32
N PRO A 2 5.51 -9.40 3.59
CA PRO A 2 5.21 -9.81 2.23
C PRO A 2 6.52 -9.98 1.47
N THR A 3 6.57 -10.90 0.51
CA THR A 3 7.76 -11.17 -0.30
C THR A 3 8.19 -9.87 -1.00
N LEU A 4 9.22 -9.22 -0.46
CA LEU A 4 9.76 -7.97 -0.98
C LEU A 4 10.53 -8.28 -2.26
N LYS A 5 10.08 -7.78 -3.41
CA LYS A 5 10.81 -7.93 -4.67
C LYS A 5 11.92 -6.88 -4.73
N LEU A 6 13.17 -7.33 -4.77
CA LEU A 6 14.34 -6.47 -4.87
C LEU A 6 14.60 -6.02 -6.33
N PRO A 7 15.26 -4.86 -6.55
CA PRO A 7 15.71 -3.90 -5.55
C PRO A 7 14.55 -3.16 -4.88
N TYR A 8 14.76 -2.70 -3.66
CA TYR A 8 13.74 -1.98 -2.90
C TYR A 8 14.37 -0.84 -2.12
N TRP A 9 13.65 0.27 -2.04
CA TRP A 9 14.11 1.46 -1.36
C TRP A 9 13.57 1.52 0.06
N VAL A 10 14.42 2.01 0.96
CA VAL A 10 14.08 2.32 2.34
C VAL A 10 14.49 3.75 2.65
N LYS A 11 13.73 4.43 3.50
CA LYS A 11 13.99 5.79 3.93
C LYS A 11 13.63 5.95 5.38
N LEU A 12 14.46 6.68 6.11
CA LEU A 12 14.16 7.12 7.47
C LEU A 12 14.12 8.64 7.45
N VAL A 13 13.05 9.22 7.99
CA VAL A 13 12.90 10.66 8.17
C VAL A 13 12.83 10.93 9.66
N ARG A 14 13.69 11.82 10.16
CA ARG A 14 13.60 12.34 11.53
C ARG A 14 12.97 13.72 11.49
N GLU A 15 11.86 13.89 12.18
CA GLU A 15 11.20 15.18 12.40
C GLU A 15 11.08 15.43 13.90
N GLY A 16 11.84 16.40 14.41
CA GLY A 16 11.99 16.60 15.85
C GLY A 16 12.49 15.34 16.55
N TYR A 17 11.65 14.75 17.40
CA TYR A 17 11.96 13.53 18.17
C TYR A 17 11.40 12.25 17.55
N ASP A 18 10.66 12.39 16.46
CA ASP A 18 9.99 11.29 15.78
C ASP A 18 10.85 10.78 14.65
N VAL A 19 10.86 9.46 14.47
CA VAL A 19 11.51 8.80 13.34
C VAL A 19 10.48 8.01 12.58
N THR A 20 10.28 8.34 11.32
CA THR A 20 9.35 7.65 10.43
C THR A 20 10.12 6.86 9.39
N ALA A 21 9.91 5.56 9.38
CA ALA A 21 10.40 4.65 8.36
C ALA A 21 9.44 4.64 7.18
N TYR A 22 9.99 4.68 5.98
CA TYR A 22 9.30 4.56 4.72
C TYR A 22 9.97 3.50 3.86
N HIS A 23 9.23 3.01 2.87
CA HIS A 23 9.76 2.13 1.85
C HIS A 23 9.13 2.44 0.49
N SER A 24 9.80 2.02 -0.58
CA SER A 24 9.35 2.28 -1.95
C SER A 24 9.88 1.22 -2.93
N PRO A 25 9.06 0.74 -3.88
CA PRO A 25 9.55 -0.10 -4.97
C PRO A 25 10.34 0.67 -6.04
N ASP A 26 10.15 1.99 -6.16
CA ASP A 26 10.68 2.80 -7.27
C ASP A 26 11.58 3.97 -6.83
N GLY A 27 11.67 4.23 -5.52
CA GLY A 27 12.47 5.31 -4.93
C GLY A 27 11.85 6.70 -5.08
N ARG A 28 10.70 6.80 -5.75
CA ARG A 28 9.98 8.06 -6.01
C ARG A 28 8.74 8.17 -5.14
N ARG A 29 7.95 7.10 -5.08
CA ARG A 29 6.70 7.02 -4.33
C ARG A 29 6.93 6.31 -3.02
N TRP A 30 6.80 7.03 -1.92
CA TRP A 30 7.15 6.53 -0.61
C TRP A 30 5.92 6.19 0.21
N ARG A 31 6.04 5.10 0.95
CA ARG A 31 5.02 4.64 1.87
C ARG A 31 5.57 4.55 3.26
N MET A 32 4.89 5.15 4.22
CA MET A 32 5.21 5.00 5.63
C MET A 32 5.05 3.53 6.06
N LEU A 33 6.08 3.01 6.71
CA LEU A 33 6.13 1.69 7.33
C LEU A 33 5.81 1.76 8.83
N LYS A 34 6.41 2.72 9.54
CA LYS A 34 6.28 2.85 11.00
C LYS A 34 6.77 4.20 11.47
N VAL A 35 6.17 4.74 12.54
CA VAL A 35 6.73 5.86 13.31
C VAL A 35 7.20 5.38 14.68
N SER A 36 8.34 5.91 15.11
CA SER A 36 8.87 5.79 16.46
C SER A 36 8.80 7.16 17.13
N ALA A 37 7.63 7.48 17.71
CA ALA A 37 7.33 8.79 18.24
C ALA A 37 8.01 9.07 19.60
N GLY A 38 8.60 10.26 19.74
CA GLY A 38 9.21 10.79 20.95
C GLY A 38 10.47 10.06 21.42
N ARG A 39 11.05 9.20 20.57
CA ARG A 39 12.15 8.30 20.96
C ARG A 39 13.53 8.87 20.70
N MET A 40 13.69 9.78 19.75
CA MET A 40 15.00 10.25 19.32
C MET A 40 15.28 11.67 19.86
N ARG A 41 15.57 11.75 21.16
CA ARG A 41 15.86 13.02 21.86
C ARG A 41 17.32 13.44 21.83
N ASP A 42 18.23 12.52 21.51
CA ASP A 42 19.65 12.82 21.46
C ASP A 42 19.99 13.80 20.33
N GLU A 43 20.84 14.79 20.62
CA GLU A 43 21.31 15.76 19.63
C GLU A 43 22.20 15.10 18.57
N LYS A 44 23.02 14.13 18.99
CA LYS A 44 23.88 13.34 18.12
C LYS A 44 23.29 11.95 17.93
N VAL A 45 23.05 11.58 16.68
CA VAL A 45 22.54 10.27 16.29
C VAL A 45 23.44 9.65 15.24
N TYR A 46 23.55 8.33 15.26
CA TYR A 46 24.20 7.57 14.21
C TYR A 46 23.16 7.02 13.25
N VAL A 47 23.40 7.20 11.96
CA VAL A 47 22.63 6.57 10.89
C VAL A 47 23.58 5.69 10.08
N GLY A 48 23.14 4.50 9.70
CA GLY A 48 23.96 3.54 9.00
C GLY A 48 23.16 2.39 8.44
N LEU A 49 23.85 1.58 7.63
CA LEU A 49 23.30 0.37 7.03
C LEU A 49 23.56 -0.82 7.94
N ALA A 50 22.55 -1.67 8.13
CA ALA A 50 22.66 -2.89 8.90
C ALA A 50 22.37 -4.09 8.00
N VAL A 51 23.26 -5.09 8.02
CA VAL A 51 23.11 -6.36 7.30
C VAL A 51 23.31 -7.50 8.29
N GLN A 52 22.41 -8.47 8.28
CA GLN A 52 22.49 -9.66 9.13
C GLN A 52 22.27 -10.92 8.29
N VAL A 53 23.07 -11.95 8.54
CA VAL A 53 22.91 -13.27 7.93
C VAL A 53 22.30 -14.21 8.98
N GLU A 54 21.13 -14.78 8.69
CA GLU A 54 20.40 -15.63 9.65
C GLU A 54 20.86 -17.10 9.63
N LYS A 55 21.41 -17.59 8.52
CA LYS A 55 21.83 -18.99 8.37
C LYS A 55 23.35 -19.13 8.41
N PHE A 56 23.84 -19.79 9.46
CA PHE A 56 25.25 -20.17 9.58
C PHE A 56 25.70 -21.05 8.41
N ASN A 57 26.94 -20.88 7.98
CA ASN A 57 27.61 -21.69 6.95
C ASN A 57 27.13 -21.51 5.49
N ARG A 58 26.51 -20.36 5.17
CA ARG A 58 26.26 -19.96 3.77
C ARG A 58 26.71 -18.52 3.57
N LEU A 59 27.57 -18.30 2.57
CA LEU A 59 27.94 -16.94 2.15
C LEU A 59 26.71 -16.30 1.49
N SER A 60 26.32 -15.12 1.96
CA SER A 60 25.21 -14.34 1.40
C SER A 60 25.74 -12.96 1.02
N GLU A 61 25.37 -12.51 -0.17
CA GLU A 61 25.76 -11.20 -0.69
C GLU A 61 24.50 -10.32 -0.82
N VAL A 62 24.63 -9.04 -0.47
CA VAL A 62 23.61 -8.02 -0.69
C VAL A 62 24.28 -6.78 -1.24
N VAL A 63 23.65 -6.16 -2.23
CA VAL A 63 24.07 -4.87 -2.78
C VAL A 63 23.15 -3.80 -2.21
N ILE A 64 23.74 -2.77 -1.61
CA ILE A 64 23.03 -1.54 -1.22
C ILE A 64 23.63 -0.42 -2.07
N ASP A 65 22.81 0.18 -2.93
CA ASP A 65 23.19 1.26 -3.84
C ASP A 65 22.45 2.57 -3.50
N ARG A 66 22.90 3.67 -4.12
CA ARG A 66 22.21 4.99 -4.08
C ARG A 66 21.84 5.47 -2.67
N VAL A 67 22.80 5.36 -1.75
CA VAL A 67 22.69 5.80 -0.36
C VAL A 67 22.86 7.32 -0.28
N SER A 68 21.88 8.01 0.29
CA SER A 68 21.98 9.44 0.62
C SER A 68 21.61 9.69 2.09
N ILE A 69 22.17 10.76 2.65
CA ILE A 69 21.87 11.26 3.99
C ILE A 69 21.46 12.72 3.83
N ASN A 70 20.47 13.17 4.62
CA ASN A 70 19.88 14.52 4.54
C ASN A 70 19.18 14.87 3.23
N GLY A 71 18.95 13.88 2.36
CA GLY A 71 18.21 14.08 1.11
C GLY A 71 18.94 14.89 0.04
N GLU A 72 20.26 15.05 0.17
CA GLU A 72 21.10 15.46 -0.97
C GLU A 72 20.84 14.47 -2.11
N ASP A 73 20.41 14.98 -3.27
CA ASP A 73 19.96 14.24 -4.47
C ASP A 73 18.62 13.48 -4.40
N THR A 74 17.77 13.70 -3.39
CA THR A 74 16.41 13.11 -3.41
C THR A 74 15.35 14.15 -3.75
N GLU A 75 14.60 13.91 -4.83
CA GLU A 75 13.32 14.59 -5.06
C GLU A 75 12.39 14.36 -3.85
N GLU A 76 11.58 15.37 -3.54
CA GLU A 76 10.61 15.30 -2.45
C GLU A 76 9.75 14.05 -2.60
N ALA A 77 9.54 13.32 -1.50
CA ALA A 77 8.87 12.04 -1.55
C ALA A 77 7.42 12.20 -2.01
N GLU A 78 7.09 11.76 -3.22
CA GLU A 78 5.69 11.70 -3.63
C GLU A 78 4.98 10.65 -2.77
N PRO A 79 3.83 10.97 -2.14
CA PRO A 79 3.06 9.96 -1.44
C PRO A 79 2.59 8.91 -2.45
N MET A 80 2.74 7.63 -2.12
CA MET A 80 2.14 6.59 -2.97
C MET A 80 0.62 6.62 -2.85
N LEU A 81 -0.03 7.22 -3.85
CA LEU A 81 -1.49 7.26 -3.92
C LEU A 81 -2.06 5.88 -4.29
N PRO A 82 -3.19 5.48 -3.68
CA PRO A 82 -3.90 4.29 -4.11
C PRO A 82 -4.42 4.48 -5.54
N HIS A 83 -4.63 3.36 -6.24
CA HIS A 83 -5.29 3.37 -7.53
C HIS A 83 -6.72 2.86 -7.42
N VAL A 84 -7.67 3.70 -7.83
CA VAL A 84 -9.03 3.27 -8.16
C VAL A 84 -9.01 2.71 -9.57
N VAL A 85 -9.09 1.39 -9.70
CA VAL A 85 -9.19 0.73 -11.00
C VAL A 85 -10.66 0.67 -11.38
N LEU A 86 -11.02 1.33 -12.48
CA LEU A 86 -12.37 1.32 -13.01
C LEU A 86 -12.66 0.02 -13.76
N ARG A 87 -13.94 -0.34 -13.84
CA ARG A 87 -14.43 -1.51 -14.58
C ARG A 87 -14.07 -1.43 -16.05
N ALA A 88 -14.02 -0.23 -16.62
CA ALA A 88 -13.57 0.01 -17.99
C ALA A 88 -12.05 -0.19 -18.19
N GLY A 89 -11.26 -0.38 -17.13
CA GLY A 89 -9.82 -0.64 -17.18
C GLY A 89 -8.94 0.58 -16.89
N SER A 90 -9.50 1.79 -16.94
CA SER A 90 -8.81 3.03 -16.55
C SER A 90 -8.40 2.98 -15.08
N ARG A 91 -7.24 3.58 -14.76
CA ARG A 91 -6.71 3.65 -13.39
C ARG A 91 -6.60 5.11 -12.96
N LEU A 92 -7.18 5.45 -11.82
CA LEU A 92 -7.10 6.79 -11.24
C LEU A 92 -6.18 6.71 -10.01
N ALA A 93 -5.03 7.38 -10.06
CA ALA A 93 -4.18 7.59 -8.89
C ALA A 93 -4.83 8.68 -8.03
N THR A 94 -5.40 8.30 -6.88
CA THR A 94 -6.20 9.20 -6.04
C THR A 94 -6.42 8.60 -4.67
N ASP A 95 -6.48 9.45 -3.65
CA ASP A 95 -7.01 9.04 -2.35
C ASP A 95 -8.50 8.70 -2.47
N VAL A 96 -8.92 7.73 -1.65
CA VAL A 96 -10.33 7.45 -1.40
C VAL A 96 -10.61 7.91 0.03
N LEU A 97 -11.22 9.08 0.17
CA LEU A 97 -11.50 9.72 1.47
C LEU A 97 -12.46 8.88 2.29
N LYS A 98 -13.53 8.41 1.63
CA LYS A 98 -14.50 7.47 2.20
C LYS A 98 -15.22 6.73 1.08
N ALA A 99 -15.72 5.54 1.40
CA ALA A 99 -16.55 4.78 0.49
C ALA A 99 -17.54 3.88 1.24
N ASN A 100 -18.58 3.49 0.53
CA ASN A 100 -19.55 2.49 0.95
C ASN A 100 -19.96 1.64 -0.26
N ARG A 101 -20.92 0.73 -0.07
CA ARG A 101 -21.43 -0.15 -1.13
C ARG A 101 -21.95 0.56 -2.38
N THR A 102 -22.20 1.87 -2.31
CA THR A 102 -22.80 2.67 -3.37
C THR A 102 -21.80 3.58 -4.07
N ALA A 103 -20.82 4.14 -3.36
CA ALA A 103 -19.98 5.20 -3.87
C ALA A 103 -18.58 5.26 -3.23
N PHE A 104 -17.60 5.70 -4.03
CA PHE A 104 -16.24 6.01 -3.62
C PHE A 104 -16.02 7.52 -3.80
N HIS A 105 -15.76 8.23 -2.70
CA HIS A 105 -15.48 9.66 -2.69
C HIS A 105 -13.97 9.89 -2.80
N LEU A 106 -13.56 10.62 -3.84
CA LEU A 106 -12.16 10.79 -4.19
C LEU A 106 -11.56 12.03 -3.52
N GLY A 107 -10.25 11.98 -3.27
CA GLY A 107 -9.46 13.09 -2.71
C GLY A 107 -8.42 13.66 -3.68
N GLY A 108 -7.52 14.49 -3.15
CA GLY A 108 -6.46 15.15 -3.91
C GLY A 108 -6.99 15.93 -5.11
N ARG A 109 -6.38 15.73 -6.29
CA ARG A 109 -6.80 16.41 -7.54
C ARG A 109 -8.23 16.09 -8.00
N TRP A 110 -8.89 15.10 -7.39
CA TRP A 110 -10.25 14.68 -7.71
C TRP A 110 -11.23 14.98 -6.57
N GLU A 111 -10.84 15.81 -5.61
CA GLU A 111 -11.68 16.18 -4.48
C GLU A 111 -13.07 16.69 -4.91
N GLY A 112 -14.10 16.27 -4.15
CA GLY A 112 -15.50 16.54 -4.47
C GLY A 112 -16.09 15.62 -5.55
N ARG A 113 -15.28 14.82 -6.25
CA ARG A 113 -15.80 13.83 -7.22
C ARG A 113 -16.12 12.50 -6.57
N THR A 114 -17.05 11.79 -7.19
CA THR A 114 -17.52 10.47 -6.75
C THR A 114 -17.49 9.51 -7.93
N VAL A 115 -17.05 8.28 -7.67
CA VAL A 115 -17.20 7.15 -8.59
C VAL A 115 -18.22 6.19 -7.98
N THR A 116 -19.19 5.73 -8.75
CA THR A 116 -20.18 4.79 -8.23
C THR A 116 -19.54 3.43 -8.01
N ALA A 117 -19.97 2.71 -6.96
CA ALA A 117 -19.40 1.43 -6.63
C ALA A 117 -19.39 0.46 -7.80
N PRO A 118 -20.45 0.32 -8.65
CA PRO A 118 -20.45 -0.52 -9.87
C PRO A 118 -19.37 -0.20 -10.90
N GLN A 119 -18.86 1.03 -10.93
CA GLN A 119 -17.79 1.46 -11.84
C GLN A 119 -16.40 1.09 -11.34
N VAL A 120 -16.23 0.67 -10.09
CA VAL A 120 -14.91 0.32 -9.53
C VAL A 120 -14.66 -1.18 -9.59
N ALA A 121 -13.64 -1.62 -10.32
CA ALA A 121 -13.21 -3.03 -10.34
C ALA A 121 -12.49 -3.40 -9.04
N ARG A 122 -11.55 -2.56 -8.61
CA ARG A 122 -10.74 -2.78 -7.40
C ARG A 122 -10.04 -1.50 -6.95
N LEU A 123 -9.63 -1.47 -5.68
CA LEU A 123 -8.70 -0.49 -5.15
C LEU A 123 -7.35 -1.17 -4.91
N GLU A 124 -6.29 -0.62 -5.49
CA GLU A 124 -4.92 -1.09 -5.25
C GLU A 124 -4.26 -0.10 -4.30
N PHE A 125 -4.18 -0.47 -3.02
CA PHE A 125 -3.63 0.39 -1.97
C PHE A 125 -2.10 0.45 -2.03
N PHE A 126 -1.47 -0.66 -2.47
CA PHE A 126 -0.03 -0.74 -2.70
C PHE A 126 0.25 -1.29 -4.09
N GLN A 127 1.16 -0.62 -4.80
CA GLN A 127 1.57 -1.00 -6.14
C GLN A 127 3.10 -1.08 -6.27
N PRO A 128 3.60 -1.89 -7.23
CA PRO A 128 2.84 -2.87 -7.98
C PRO A 128 2.42 -4.05 -7.10
N LEU A 129 1.27 -4.66 -7.41
CA LEU A 129 0.92 -5.94 -6.78
C LEU A 129 1.88 -7.03 -7.26
N PRO A 130 2.34 -7.94 -6.38
CA PRO A 130 3.19 -9.06 -6.78
C PRO A 130 2.55 -9.91 -7.89
N ALA A 131 3.36 -10.46 -8.79
CA ALA A 131 2.84 -11.24 -9.92
C ALA A 131 2.14 -12.52 -9.45
N GLU A 132 2.55 -13.07 -8.31
CA GLU A 132 2.06 -14.30 -7.71
C GLU A 132 0.59 -14.16 -7.26
N VAL A 133 0.16 -12.95 -6.91
CA VAL A 133 -1.24 -12.66 -6.49
C VAL A 133 -2.11 -12.16 -7.64
N ALA A 134 -1.58 -12.08 -8.86
CA ALA A 134 -2.28 -11.51 -10.01
C ALA A 134 -3.62 -12.21 -10.30
N ALA A 135 -3.70 -13.52 -10.10
CA ALA A 135 -4.93 -14.29 -10.28
C ALA A 135 -6.02 -13.90 -9.26
N LEU A 136 -5.64 -13.63 -8.01
CA LEU A 136 -6.56 -13.29 -6.92
C LEU A 136 -7.23 -11.93 -7.15
N VAL A 137 -6.56 -11.02 -7.87
CA VAL A 137 -7.04 -9.66 -8.13
C VAL A 137 -7.68 -9.45 -9.50
N GLN A 138 -7.92 -10.54 -10.26
CA GLN A 138 -8.65 -10.50 -11.53
C GLN A 138 -10.15 -10.18 -11.34
N GLY A 139 -10.69 -10.39 -10.14
CA GLY A 139 -12.08 -10.08 -9.83
C GLY A 139 -13.07 -11.20 -10.10
N ASP A 140 -12.62 -12.46 -10.19
CA ASP A 140 -13.46 -13.65 -10.16
C ASP A 140 -14.26 -13.77 -8.85
N ARG A 141 -13.69 -13.25 -7.76
CA ARG A 141 -14.27 -13.20 -6.42
C ARG A 141 -14.04 -11.83 -5.81
N ALA A 142 -15.02 -11.35 -5.05
CA ALA A 142 -14.87 -10.14 -4.25
C ALA A 142 -14.18 -10.48 -2.92
N GLY A 143 -13.34 -9.57 -2.45
CA GLY A 143 -12.60 -9.78 -1.22
C GLY A 143 -11.44 -8.81 -1.05
N LEU A 144 -10.61 -9.10 -0.07
CA LEU A 144 -9.47 -8.29 0.30
C LEU A 144 -8.21 -9.14 0.23
N LEU A 145 -7.29 -8.74 -0.65
CA LEU A 145 -5.92 -9.24 -0.60
C LEU A 145 -5.23 -8.56 0.58
N LEU A 146 -4.82 -9.38 1.54
CA LEU A 146 -4.06 -8.95 2.71
C LEU A 146 -2.57 -8.93 2.39
N ARG A 147 -1.84 -8.12 3.16
CA ARG A 147 -0.40 -8.00 3.08
C ARG A 147 0.35 -9.25 3.54
N SER A 148 -0.32 -10.15 4.24
CA SER A 148 0.22 -11.49 4.49
C SER A 148 0.36 -12.31 3.20
N GLY A 149 -0.35 -11.92 2.13
CA GLY A 149 -0.54 -12.69 0.91
C GLY A 149 -1.86 -13.45 0.88
N ASP A 150 -2.57 -13.52 2.01
CA ASP A 150 -3.86 -14.21 2.10
C ASP A 150 -4.96 -13.42 1.40
N PHE A 151 -5.94 -14.12 0.84
CA PHE A 151 -7.14 -13.52 0.28
C PHE A 151 -8.35 -13.78 1.17
N SER A 152 -8.88 -12.73 1.77
CA SER A 152 -10.11 -12.78 2.56
C SER A 152 -11.31 -12.56 1.66
N GLU A 153 -12.05 -13.62 1.36
CA GLU A 153 -13.29 -13.53 0.57
C GLU A 153 -14.41 -12.87 1.36
N GLY A 154 -15.10 -11.91 0.74
CA GLY A 154 -16.18 -11.19 1.37
C GLY A 154 -16.69 -10.01 0.55
N ALA A 155 -17.80 -9.44 1.01
CA ALA A 155 -18.39 -8.25 0.41
C ALA A 155 -17.84 -6.99 1.09
N PHE A 156 -17.43 -6.01 0.29
CA PHE A 156 -17.11 -4.67 0.77
C PHE A 156 -18.33 -4.03 1.46
N ASP A 157 -18.10 -3.37 2.59
CA ASP A 157 -19.13 -2.65 3.32
C ASP A 157 -18.85 -1.14 3.35
N SER A 158 -17.71 -0.73 3.92
CA SER A 158 -17.30 0.67 4.01
C SER A 158 -15.79 0.85 4.07
N LEU A 159 -15.34 2.07 3.74
CA LEU A 159 -14.00 2.56 3.96
C LEU A 159 -14.10 3.98 4.53
N SER A 160 -13.49 4.23 5.67
CA SER A 160 -13.37 5.57 6.28
C SER A 160 -12.15 5.61 7.19
N ASP A 161 -11.44 6.74 7.22
CA ASP A 161 -10.29 6.95 8.11
C ASP A 161 -9.23 5.83 8.01
N GLY A 162 -8.97 5.37 6.78
CA GLY A 162 -8.02 4.29 6.52
C GLY A 162 -8.46 2.91 6.99
N ARG A 163 -9.72 2.74 7.44
CA ARG A 163 -10.28 1.46 7.90
C ARG A 163 -11.31 0.93 6.94
N LEU A 164 -11.09 -0.29 6.46
CA LEU A 164 -11.96 -0.99 5.53
C LEU A 164 -12.75 -2.07 6.25
N ARG A 165 -14.07 -2.07 6.09
CA ARG A 165 -14.95 -3.12 6.61
C ARG A 165 -15.35 -4.08 5.49
N LEU A 166 -15.14 -5.37 5.74
CA LEU A 166 -15.45 -6.47 4.85
C LEU A 166 -16.40 -7.44 5.57
N GLY A 167 -17.55 -7.72 4.97
CA GLY A 167 -18.48 -8.74 5.45
C GLY A 167 -18.16 -10.11 4.85
N SER A 168 -17.82 -11.09 5.69
CA SER A 168 -17.63 -12.49 5.30
C SER A 168 -18.74 -13.36 5.89
N VAL A 169 -19.16 -14.40 5.16
CA VAL A 169 -20.15 -15.38 5.64
C VAL A 169 -19.60 -16.19 6.83
N LEU A 170 -18.32 -16.56 6.78
CA LEU A 170 -17.70 -17.43 7.78
C LEU A 170 -17.23 -16.68 9.02
N LEU A 171 -16.73 -15.45 8.82
CA LEU A 171 -16.02 -14.69 9.86
C LEU A 171 -16.77 -13.46 10.36
N GLY A 172 -17.98 -13.22 9.83
CA GLY A 172 -18.74 -12.01 10.09
C GLY A 172 -18.08 -10.77 9.49
N VAL A 173 -18.43 -9.59 10.03
CA VAL A 173 -17.81 -8.33 9.61
C VAL A 173 -16.44 -8.18 10.25
N ARG A 174 -15.42 -7.95 9.43
CA ARG A 174 -14.04 -7.66 9.85
C ARG A 174 -13.64 -6.27 9.39
N GLU A 175 -12.82 -5.63 10.20
CA GLU A 175 -12.22 -4.34 9.89
C GLU A 175 -10.72 -4.54 9.68
N HIS A 176 -10.19 -3.88 8.64
CA HIS A 176 -8.79 -3.97 8.25
C HIS A 176 -8.21 -2.57 8.02
N SER A 177 -7.01 -2.32 8.52
CA SER A 177 -6.25 -1.12 8.17
C SER A 177 -5.78 -1.21 6.72
N ILE A 178 -6.16 -0.24 5.88
CA ILE A 178 -5.61 -0.16 4.52
C ILE A 178 -4.13 0.22 4.55
N LEU A 179 -3.63 0.79 5.65
CA LEU A 179 -2.23 1.16 5.79
C LEU A 179 -1.37 0.02 6.34
N ASP A 180 -1.93 -0.95 7.06
CA ASP A 180 -1.13 -1.97 7.77
C ASP A 180 -1.41 -3.40 7.29
N GLU A 181 -2.62 -3.66 6.78
CA GLU A 181 -3.10 -5.03 6.58
C GLU A 181 -3.56 -5.32 5.16
N ALA A 182 -4.12 -4.36 4.43
CA ALA A 182 -4.63 -4.60 3.08
C ALA A 182 -3.63 -4.20 2.00
N ASP A 183 -3.62 -4.92 0.88
CA ASP A 183 -2.91 -4.53 -0.34
C ASP A 183 -3.84 -4.22 -1.51
N CYS A 184 -4.95 -4.95 -1.63
CA CYS A 184 -5.95 -4.69 -2.66
C CYS A 184 -7.36 -5.07 -2.21
N LEU A 185 -8.32 -4.15 -2.36
CA LEU A 185 -9.74 -4.48 -2.30
C LEU A 185 -10.22 -4.86 -3.70
N VAL A 186 -10.66 -6.09 -3.87
CA VAL A 186 -11.22 -6.60 -5.13
C VAL A 186 -12.74 -6.58 -5.05
N LEU A 187 -13.39 -5.88 -5.97
CA LEU A 187 -14.85 -5.81 -6.03
C LEU A 187 -15.42 -6.65 -7.17
N ARG A 188 -14.77 -6.63 -8.34
CA ARG A 188 -15.18 -7.37 -9.54
C ARG A 188 -14.15 -7.28 -10.66
N LYS A 189 -14.41 -8.02 -11.74
CA LYS A 189 -13.61 -8.00 -12.97
C LYS A 189 -13.59 -6.64 -13.63
N VAL A 190 -12.44 -6.32 -14.22
CA VAL A 190 -12.36 -5.34 -15.31
C VAL A 190 -13.08 -5.95 -16.51
N ALA A 191 -14.05 -5.22 -17.04
CA ALA A 191 -14.82 -5.56 -18.21
C ALA A 191 -14.97 -4.27 -19.02
N PRO A 192 -14.09 -4.03 -20.01
CA PRO A 192 -14.24 -2.90 -20.91
C PRO A 192 -15.61 -2.99 -21.58
N GLU A 193 -16.28 -1.85 -21.76
CA GLU A 193 -17.50 -1.83 -22.57
C GLU A 193 -17.16 -2.35 -23.98
N PRO A 194 -18.02 -3.17 -24.60
CA PRO A 194 -17.84 -3.52 -26.00
C PRO A 194 -17.80 -2.23 -26.83
N ALA A 195 -16.80 -2.16 -27.72
CA ALA A 195 -16.58 -1.05 -28.63
C ALA A 195 -17.77 -0.82 -29.58
#